data_AF-A0A8J5UR22-F1
#
_entry.id   AF-A0A8J5UR22-F1
#
_cell.length_a   1.000
_cell.length_b   1.000
_cell.length_c   1.000
_cell.angle_alpha   90.00
_cell.angle_beta   90.00
_cell.angle_gamma   90.00
#
_symmetry.space_group_name_H-M   'P 1'
#
loop_
_entity.id
_entity.type
_entity.pdbx_description
1 polymer ?
#
loop_
_entity_poly.entity_id
_entity_poly.type
_entity_poly.pdbx_seq_one_letter_code
_entity_poly.pdbx_strand_id
1 'polypeptide(L)'
;YTSTVTQFKEPPKKRPVNEITVETLSAVDEPAAEQPLIWRNIIGIFLLHAFAIYSLATRYHEAKWQTWIFSPLWGIAAGVGITGGAHRLWAHRSYSAKVPLRILLAYLYCMAGQNGVKFSHVRRSFELGYL
;
A
#
# COMPACT_ATOMS: atom_id res chain seq x y z
N TYR A 1 -4.90 8.95 7.58
CA TYR A 1 -3.66 8.24 7.24
C TYR A 1 -2.52 9.23 7.45
N THR A 2 -1.67 8.98 8.42
CA THR A 2 -0.43 9.76 8.59
C THR A 2 0.58 9.12 7.65
N SER A 3 0.59 9.57 6.39
CA SER A 3 1.69 9.25 5.48
C SER A 3 2.98 9.78 6.11
N THR A 4 4.06 9.02 6.06
CA THR A 4 5.41 9.53 6.36
C THR A 4 5.66 10.69 5.41
N VAL A 5 5.46 11.92 5.88
CA VAL A 5 5.93 13.11 5.18
C VAL A 5 7.43 13.02 5.29
N THR A 6 8.07 12.64 4.19
CA THR A 6 9.52 12.65 4.05
C THR A 6 9.97 14.08 4.29
N GLN A 7 10.53 14.38 5.46
CA GLN A 7 11.02 15.71 5.75
C GLN A 7 12.35 15.87 5.03
N PHE A 8 12.34 16.61 3.93
CA PHE A 8 13.57 17.05 3.29
C PHE A 8 14.15 18.17 4.15
N LYS A 9 15.33 17.94 4.72
CA LYS A 9 16.08 18.98 5.42
C LYS A 9 16.54 19.99 4.38
N GLU A 10 16.03 21.22 4.44
CA GLU A 10 16.41 22.27 3.48
C GLU A 10 17.93 22.53 3.56
N PRO A 11 18.64 22.62 2.42
CA PRO A 11 20.08 22.87 2.44
C PRO A 11 20.39 24.28 2.99
N PRO A 12 21.54 24.46 3.67
CA PRO A 12 21.92 25.77 4.22
C PRO A 12 22.04 26.84 3.11
N LYS A 13 21.53 28.03 3.40
CA LYS A 13 21.46 29.20 2.51
C LYS A 13 22.83 29.48 1.84
N LYS A 14 22.89 29.35 0.50
CA LYS A 14 24.11 29.51 -0.30
C LYS A 14 24.71 30.93 -0.13
N ARG A 15 26.02 30.99 0.14
CA ARG A 15 26.87 32.19 0.05
C ARG A 15 27.18 32.51 -1.43
N PRO A 16 27.51 33.77 -1.79
CA PRO A 16 27.61 34.20 -3.19
C PRO A 16 28.52 33.29 -4.01
N VAL A 17 27.90 32.75 -5.04
CA VAL A 17 28.42 31.80 -6.02
C VAL A 17 29.41 32.54 -6.91
N ASN A 18 30.69 32.16 -6.91
CA ASN A 18 31.61 32.49 -8.01
C ASN A 18 32.82 31.54 -8.18
N GLU A 19 33.10 30.59 -7.28
CA GLU A 19 34.29 29.72 -7.46
C GLU A 19 34.10 28.25 -7.03
N ILE A 20 32.93 27.89 -6.50
CA ILE A 20 32.67 26.58 -5.88
C ILE A 20 31.90 25.63 -6.84
N THR A 21 31.66 26.04 -8.09
CA THR A 21 30.48 25.57 -8.85
C THR A 21 30.63 24.26 -9.64
N VAL A 22 31.80 23.62 -9.71
CA VAL A 22 31.95 22.40 -10.55
C VAL A 22 32.34 21.15 -9.74
N GLU A 23 33.29 21.24 -8.81
CA GLU A 23 33.63 20.09 -7.93
C GLU A 23 32.56 19.83 -6.86
N THR A 24 31.86 20.87 -6.41
CA THR A 24 30.88 20.71 -5.32
C THR A 24 29.54 20.16 -5.81
N LEU A 25 29.22 20.22 -7.12
CA LEU A 25 27.99 19.62 -7.67
C LEU A 25 28.06 18.09 -7.72
N SER A 26 29.25 17.50 -7.86
CA SER A 26 29.45 16.05 -7.76
C SER A 26 29.49 15.52 -6.32
N ALA A 27 29.64 16.43 -5.34
CA ALA A 27 29.76 16.11 -3.92
C ALA A 27 28.63 16.73 -3.08
N VAL A 28 27.50 17.09 -3.70
CA VAL A 28 26.27 17.32 -2.93
C VAL A 28 25.75 15.94 -2.54
N ASP A 29 26.22 15.45 -1.39
CA ASP A 29 25.53 14.39 -0.66
C ASP A 29 24.07 14.84 -0.48
N GLU A 30 23.17 14.25 -1.27
CA GLU A 30 21.73 14.43 -1.11
C GLU A 30 21.41 14.25 0.38
N PRO A 31 20.77 15.24 1.04
CA PRO A 31 20.50 15.14 2.46
C PRO A 31 19.67 13.88 2.67
N ALA A 32 20.25 12.91 3.37
CA ALA A 32 19.63 11.61 3.59
C ALA A 32 18.21 11.82 4.12
N ALA A 33 17.21 11.46 3.30
CA ALA A 33 15.82 11.69 3.65
C ALA A 33 15.48 10.91 4.91
N GLU A 34 15.31 11.61 6.05
CA GLU A 34 14.93 10.98 7.30
C GLU A 34 13.48 10.48 7.18
N GLN A 35 13.30 9.16 7.17
CA GLN A 35 11.98 8.52 7.18
C GLN A 35 11.56 8.26 8.63
N PRO A 36 10.59 9.00 9.20
CA PRO A 36 10.17 8.76 10.57
C PRO A 36 9.51 7.38 10.68
N LEU A 37 10.04 6.53 11.57
CA LEU A 37 9.53 5.17 11.77
C LEU A 37 8.17 5.18 12.45
N ILE A 38 7.16 4.60 11.80
CA ILE A 38 5.82 4.41 12.37
C ILE A 38 5.79 3.10 13.16
N TRP A 39 6.24 3.13 14.41
CA TRP A 39 6.37 1.96 15.28
C TRP A 39 5.08 1.14 15.43
N ARG A 40 3.90 1.77 15.43
CA ARG A 40 2.61 1.06 15.48
C ARG A 40 2.46 0.07 14.33
N ASN A 41 2.83 0.45 13.11
CA ASN A 41 2.71 -0.41 11.95
C ASN A 41 3.78 -1.51 11.98
N ILE A 42 5.00 -1.17 12.41
CA ILE A 42 6.11 -2.12 12.55
C ILE A 42 5.71 -3.24 13.52
N ILE A 43 5.28 -2.88 14.73
CA ILE A 43 4.86 -3.84 15.76
C ILE A 43 3.65 -4.64 15.28
N GLY A 44 2.65 -3.98 14.67
CA GLY A 44 1.45 -4.66 14.17
C GLY A 44 1.75 -5.71 13.10
N ILE A 45 2.57 -5.37 12.11
CA ILE A 45 2.99 -6.29 11.04
C ILE A 45 3.86 -7.40 11.61
N PHE A 46 4.80 -7.10 12.50
CA PHE A 46 5.66 -8.09 13.14
C PHE A 46 4.85 -9.13 13.91
N LEU A 47 3.92 -8.68 14.77
CA LEU A 47 3.05 -9.58 15.52
C LEU A 47 2.19 -10.42 14.60
N LEU A 48 1.61 -9.84 13.54
CA LEU A 48 0.81 -10.57 12.55
C LEU A 48 1.60 -11.74 11.94
N HIS A 49 2.85 -11.50 11.53
CA HIS A 49 3.71 -12.54 10.94
C HIS A 49 4.15 -13.58 11.98
N ALA A 50 4.47 -13.15 13.20
CA ALA A 50 4.82 -14.06 14.29
C ALA A 50 3.66 -15.00 14.62
N PHE A 51 2.44 -14.49 14.73
CA PHE A 51 1.23 -15.30 14.94
C PHE A 51 0.98 -16.25 13.77
N ALA A 52 1.13 -15.81 12.52
CA ALA A 52 0.94 -16.66 11.34
C ALA A 52 1.91 -17.86 11.33
N ILE A 53 3.20 -17.61 11.61
CA ILE A 53 4.22 -18.66 11.69
C ILE A 53 3.94 -19.59 12.87
N TYR A 54 3.60 -19.04 14.04
CA TYR A 54 3.28 -19.83 15.23
C TYR A 54 2.08 -20.75 15.01
N SER A 55 0.99 -20.23 14.45
CA SER A 55 -0.21 -21.00 14.14
C SER A 55 0.06 -22.07 13.08
N LEU A 56 0.88 -21.79 12.08
CA LEU A 56 1.26 -22.80 11.09
C LEU A 56 2.13 -23.91 11.71
N ALA A 57 3.11 -23.56 12.55
CA ALA A 57 4.00 -24.53 13.19
C ALA A 57 3.27 -25.42 14.20
N THR A 58 2.30 -24.88 14.94
CA THR A 58 1.62 -25.61 16.03
C THR A 58 0.28 -26.24 15.64
N ARG A 59 -0.47 -25.65 14.70
CA ARG A 59 -1.87 -26.03 14.42
C ARG A 59 -2.13 -26.56 13.00
N TYR A 60 -1.09 -26.86 12.22
CA TYR A 60 -1.25 -27.39 10.85
C TYR A 60 -2.00 -28.74 10.80
N HIS A 61 -1.87 -29.56 11.84
CA HIS A 61 -2.45 -30.90 11.91
C HIS A 61 -3.93 -30.91 12.32
N GLU A 62 -4.40 -29.86 13.00
CA GLU A 62 -5.81 -29.70 13.40
C GLU A 62 -6.67 -29.12 12.25
N ALA A 63 -6.04 -28.63 11.19
CA ALA A 63 -6.72 -27.99 10.07
C ALA A 63 -7.44 -29.02 9.18
N LYS A 64 -8.77 -28.93 9.11
CA LYS A 64 -9.59 -29.70 8.17
C LYS A 64 -9.18 -29.39 6.73
N TRP A 65 -9.34 -30.37 5.83
CA TRP A 65 -9.09 -30.20 4.38
C TRP A 65 -9.81 -28.99 3.77
N GLN A 66 -10.99 -28.62 4.29
CA GLN A 66 -11.73 -27.43 3.90
C GLN A 66 -10.92 -26.14 4.11
N THR A 67 -10.15 -26.05 5.19
CA THR A 67 -9.28 -24.89 5.51
C THR A 67 -8.13 -24.78 4.52
N TRP A 68 -7.59 -25.93 4.11
CA TRP A 68 -6.50 -26.01 3.11
C TRP A 68 -6.94 -25.55 1.72
N ILE A 69 -8.22 -25.72 1.37
CA ILE A 69 -8.78 -25.20 0.10
C ILE A 69 -9.23 -23.75 0.27
N PHE A 70 -9.83 -23.40 1.41
CA PHE A 70 -10.31 -22.06 1.67
C PHE A 70 -9.18 -21.03 1.71
N SER A 71 -8.03 -21.36 2.30
CA SER A 71 -6.87 -20.46 2.39
C SER A 71 -6.37 -19.94 1.03
N PRO A 72 -6.05 -20.78 0.02
CA PRO A 72 -5.66 -20.31 -1.30
C PRO A 72 -6.79 -19.62 -2.05
N LEU A 73 -8.05 -20.07 -1.92
CA LEU A 73 -9.20 -19.39 -2.53
C LEU A 73 -9.35 -17.96 -1.99
N TRP A 74 -9.20 -17.78 -0.68
CA TRP A 74 -9.22 -16.48 -0.03
C TRP A 74 -8.08 -15.59 -0.54
N GLY A 75 -6.87 -16.14 -0.65
CA GLY A 75 -5.70 -15.44 -1.19
C GLY A 75 -5.90 -14.97 -2.64
N ILE A 76 -6.47 -15.83 -3.50
CA ILE A 76 -6.77 -15.49 -4.89
C ILE A 76 -7.85 -14.39 -4.94
N ALA A 77 -8.93 -14.54 -4.18
CA ALA A 77 -10.01 -13.55 -4.12
C ALA A 77 -9.49 -12.16 -3.69
N ALA A 78 -8.66 -12.12 -2.64
CA ALA A 78 -7.98 -10.91 -2.20
C ALA A 78 -7.03 -10.33 -3.27
N GLY A 79 -6.24 -11.19 -3.93
CA GLY A 79 -5.33 -10.81 -5.01
C GLY A 79 -6.05 -10.17 -6.20
N VAL A 80 -7.21 -10.70 -6.59
CA VAL A 80 -8.08 -10.12 -7.63
C VAL A 80 -8.61 -8.75 -7.20
N GLY A 81 -9.02 -8.59 -5.94
CA GLY A 81 -9.44 -7.29 -5.39
C GLY A 81 -8.34 -6.22 -5.46
N ILE A 82 -7.08 -6.59 -5.15
CA ILE A 82 -5.93 -5.68 -5.23
C ILE A 82 -5.59 -5.34 -6.69
N THR A 83 -5.39 -6.36 -7.52
CA THR A 83 -4.87 -6.17 -8.88
C THR A 83 -5.93 -5.62 -9.83
N GLY A 84 -7.15 -6.14 -9.78
CA GLY A 84 -8.27 -5.63 -10.56
C GLY A 84 -8.80 -4.31 -9.99
N GLY A 85 -8.96 -4.21 -8.67
CA GLY A 85 -9.60 -3.07 -8.03
C GLY A 85 -8.62 -1.91 -7.83
N ALA A 86 -7.78 -2.03 -6.80
CA ALA A 86 -6.87 -0.96 -6.40
C ALA A 86 -5.90 -0.55 -7.50
N HIS A 87 -5.29 -1.51 -8.17
CA HIS A 87 -4.31 -1.23 -9.21
C HIS A 87 -4.96 -0.82 -10.54
N ARG A 88 -5.76 -1.69 -11.18
CA ARG A 88 -6.27 -1.41 -12.53
C ARG A 88 -7.43 -0.41 -12.56
N LEU A 89 -8.41 -0.54 -11.67
CA LEU A 89 -9.60 0.33 -11.69
C LEU A 89 -9.33 1.68 -11.02
N TRP A 90 -8.76 1.71 -9.81
CA TRP A 90 -8.61 2.95 -9.04
C TRP A 90 -7.29 3.70 -9.30
N ALA A 91 -6.16 3.01 -9.49
CA ALA A 91 -4.88 3.69 -9.74
C ALA A 91 -4.68 4.03 -11.23
N HIS A 92 -4.94 3.08 -12.14
CA HIS A 92 -4.67 3.27 -13.57
C HIS A 92 -5.90 3.53 -14.44
N ARG A 93 -7.12 3.45 -13.88
CA ARG A 93 -8.39 3.65 -14.61
C ARG A 93 -8.45 2.93 -15.97
N SER A 94 -7.88 1.72 -16.03
CA SER A 94 -7.64 0.98 -17.29
C SER A 94 -8.93 0.47 -17.96
N TYR A 95 -10.04 0.42 -17.24
CA TYR A 95 -11.34 0.00 -17.79
C TYR A 95 -12.51 0.64 -17.02
N SER A 96 -13.63 0.86 -17.72
CA SER A 96 -14.88 1.34 -17.10
C SER A 96 -15.71 0.16 -16.61
N ALA A 97 -15.68 -0.10 -15.31
CA ALA A 97 -16.52 -1.12 -14.68
C ALA A 97 -17.92 -0.60 -14.36
N LYS A 98 -18.96 -1.42 -14.54
CA LYS A 98 -20.33 -1.14 -14.05
C LYS A 98 -20.37 -1.16 -12.52
N VAL A 99 -21.31 -0.43 -11.93
CA VAL A 99 -21.51 -0.32 -10.47
C VAL A 99 -21.43 -1.65 -9.70
N PRO A 100 -22.10 -2.75 -10.10
CA PRO A 100 -22.03 -4.01 -9.34
C PRO A 100 -20.63 -4.60 -9.30
N LEU A 101 -19.89 -4.50 -10.41
CA LEU A 101 -18.52 -4.99 -10.49
C LEU A 101 -17.60 -4.18 -9.56
N ARG A 102 -17.79 -2.85 -9.47
CA ARG A 102 -16.99 -2.00 -8.57
C ARG A 102 -17.19 -2.34 -7.09
N ILE A 103 -18.43 -2.66 -6.69
CA ILE A 103 -18.75 -3.06 -5.32
C ILE A 103 -18.11 -4.42 -5.00
N LEU A 104 -18.18 -5.37 -5.93
CA LEU A 104 -17.54 -6.68 -5.76
C LEU A 104 -16.02 -6.55 -5.58
N LEU A 105 -15.35 -5.77 -6.44
CA LEU A 105 -13.91 -5.55 -6.31
C LEU A 105 -13.55 -4.78 -5.02
N ALA A 106 -14.40 -3.86 -4.56
CA ALA A 106 -14.19 -3.17 -3.28
C ALA A 106 -14.31 -4.14 -2.09
N TYR A 107 -15.29 -5.04 -2.13
CA TYR A 107 -15.44 -6.08 -1.12
C TYR A 107 -14.22 -7.02 -1.09
N LEU A 108 -13.80 -7.51 -2.25
CA LEU A 108 -12.60 -8.35 -2.39
C LEU A 108 -11.33 -7.64 -1.93
N TYR A 109 -11.21 -6.34 -2.16
CA TYR A 109 -10.09 -5.55 -1.65
C TYR A 109 -10.12 -5.40 -0.12
N CYS A 110 -11.29 -5.18 0.48
CA CYS A 110 -11.44 -5.16 1.94
C CYS A 110 -11.04 -6.48 2.58
N MET A 111 -11.32 -7.61 1.94
CA MET A 111 -10.88 -8.94 2.40
C MET A 111 -9.36 -9.10 2.44
N ALA A 112 -8.62 -8.31 1.64
CA ALA A 112 -7.16 -8.34 1.66
C ALA A 112 -6.55 -7.68 2.89
N GLY A 113 -7.33 -6.94 3.69
CA GLY A 113 -6.84 -6.23 4.88
C GLY A 113 -5.82 -5.11 4.58
N GLN A 114 -5.68 -4.76 3.30
CA GLN A 114 -4.84 -3.66 2.84
C GLN A 114 -5.50 -2.31 3.20
N ASN A 115 -4.69 -1.25 3.33
CA ASN A 115 -5.16 0.09 3.69
C ASN A 115 -6.42 0.48 2.92
N GLY A 116 -7.41 1.07 3.59
CA GLY A 116 -8.69 1.39 2.96
C GLY A 116 -8.53 2.22 1.68
N VAL A 117 -9.20 1.79 0.60
CA VAL A 117 -9.37 2.64 -0.58
C VAL A 117 -10.12 3.88 -0.11
N LYS A 118 -9.53 5.07 -0.29
CA LYS A 118 -10.21 6.31 0.14
C LYS A 118 -11.58 6.35 -0.54
N PHE A 119 -12.63 6.42 0.26
CA PHE A 119 -14.01 6.50 -0.22
C PHE A 119 -14.20 7.66 -1.20
N SER A 120 -13.38 8.70 -1.14
CA SER A 120 -13.36 9.79 -2.13
C SER A 120 -13.05 9.31 -3.57
N HIS A 121 -12.19 8.31 -3.77
CA HIS A 121 -11.94 7.74 -5.11
C HIS A 121 -13.09 6.85 -5.57
N VAL A 122 -13.74 6.15 -4.65
CA VAL A 122 -14.95 5.35 -4.94
C VAL A 122 -16.13 6.26 -5.25
N ARG A 123 -16.35 7.31 -4.45
CA ARG A 123 -17.40 8.32 -4.63
C ARG A 123 -17.17 9.15 -5.89
N ARG A 124 -15.94 9.58 -6.19
CA ARG A 124 -15.61 10.26 -7.46
C ARG A 124 -15.87 9.36 -8.66
N SER A 125 -15.73 8.04 -8.53
CA SER A 125 -16.09 7.10 -9.59
C SER A 125 -17.61 6.97 -9.76
N PHE A 126 -18.41 7.17 -8.70
CA PHE A 126 -19.88 7.23 -8.75
C PHE A 126 -20.41 8.56 -9.30
N GLU A 127 -19.80 9.69 -8.90
CA GLU A 127 -20.23 11.02 -9.32
C GLU A 127 -19.76 11.38 -10.74
N LEU A 128 -18.61 10.88 -11.18
CA LEU A 128 -18.18 10.96 -12.58
C LEU A 128 -18.89 9.89 -13.44
N GLY A 129 -20.22 9.77 -13.29
CA GLY A 129 -21.07 8.92 -14.12
C GLY A 129 -20.91 9.26 -15.61
N TYR A 130 -19.88 8.70 -16.24
CA TYR A 130 -19.80 8.62 -17.68
C TYR A 130 -20.81 7.56 -18.12
N LEU A 131 -21.92 8.10 -18.64
CA LEU A 131 -22.84 7.48 -19.58
C LEU A 131 -22.15 6.49 -20.53
#